data_AF-A0A396ICN6-F1
#
_entry.id   AF-A0A396ICN6-F1
#
_cell.length_a   1.000
_cell.length_b   1.000
_cell.length_c   1.000
_cell.angle_alpha   90.00
_cell.angle_beta   90.00
_cell.angle_gamma   90.00
#
_symmetry.space_group_name_H-M   'P 1'
#
loop_
_entity.id
_entity.type
_entity.pdbx_description
1 polymer ?
#
loop_
_entity_poly.entity_id
_entity_poly.type
_entity_poly.pdbx_seq_one_letter_code
_entity_poly.pdbx_strand_id
1 'polypeptide(L)'
;MLVSFLQNAPKLTYLAIKRKIEINSRRKEVGNSSWVEPSVTPTCLTTSLITFEFKGIQDIKTELDFTRYIVSHSNKLEKVKIFTPSLKKRRVEKSLRKGSKKSSVLVWDINSI
;
A
#
# COMPACT_ATOMS: atom_id res chain seq x y z
N MET A 1 -7.38 9.78 9.39
CA MET A 1 -8.07 8.56 9.85
C MET A 1 -7.20 7.29 9.82
N LEU A 2 -6.46 6.97 8.74
CA LEU A 2 -5.62 5.77 8.72
C LEU A 2 -4.32 5.91 9.54
N VAL A 3 -3.68 7.08 9.49
CA VAL A 3 -2.46 7.37 10.25
C VAL A 3 -2.69 7.24 11.75
N SER A 4 -3.80 7.79 12.25
CA SER A 4 -4.21 7.68 13.65
C SER A 4 -4.48 6.23 14.06
N PHE A 5 -5.02 5.39 13.17
CA PHE A 5 -5.15 3.96 13.43
C PHE A 5 -3.78 3.29 13.61
N LEU A 6 -2.83 3.56 12.71
CA LEU A 6 -1.47 3.00 12.78
C LEU A 6 -0.72 3.47 14.04
N GLN A 7 -0.89 4.74 14.43
CA GLN A 7 -0.29 5.29 15.65
C GLN A 7 -0.80 4.60 16.92
N ASN A 8 -2.08 4.25 16.95
CA ASN A 8 -2.70 3.55 18.09
C ASN A 8 -2.50 2.04 18.07
N ALA A 9 -1.80 1.49 17.07
CA ALA A 9 -1.56 0.06 16.92
C ALA A 9 -0.04 -0.25 16.88
N PRO A 10 0.75 0.12 17.91
CA PRO A 10 2.22 0.07 17.85
C PRO A 10 2.82 -1.33 17.69
N LYS A 11 2.04 -2.39 17.95
CA LYS A 11 2.44 -3.80 17.82
C LYS A 11 1.87 -4.47 16.56
N LEU A 12 1.28 -3.71 15.63
CA LEU A 12 0.66 -4.26 14.43
C LEU A 12 1.71 -4.98 13.57
N THR A 13 1.52 -6.28 13.36
CA THR A 13 2.41 -7.13 12.56
C THR A 13 1.89 -7.38 11.15
N TYR A 14 0.58 -7.31 10.96
CA TYR A 14 -0.10 -7.56 9.70
C TYR A 14 -1.11 -6.44 9.42
N LEU A 15 -0.92 -5.72 8.31
CA LEU A 15 -1.84 -4.68 7.85
C LEU A 15 -2.50 -5.14 6.55
N ALA A 16 -3.82 -5.27 6.57
CA ALA A 16 -4.61 -5.54 5.37
C ALA A 16 -5.59 -4.42 5.07
N ILE A 17 -5.55 -3.91 3.84
CA ILE A 17 -6.49 -2.95 3.29
C ILE A 17 -7.32 -3.65 2.23
N LYS A 18 -8.63 -3.57 2.37
CA LYS A 18 -9.58 -4.15 1.42
C LYS A 18 -10.43 -3.04 0.83
N ARG A 19 -10.30 -2.85 -0.48
CA ARG A 19 -11.13 -1.92 -1.26
C ARG A 19 -12.02 -2.73 -2.20
N LYS A 20 -13.30 -2.34 -2.29
CA LYS A 20 -14.21 -2.90 -3.29
C LYS A 20 -13.77 -2.44 -4.69
N ILE A 21 -13.65 -3.41 -5.60
CA ILE A 21 -13.39 -3.17 -7.02
C ILE A 21 -14.71 -2.84 -7.68
N GLU A 22 -14.75 -1.72 -8.41
CA GLU A 22 -15.89 -1.33 -9.23
C GLU A 22 -15.41 -1.25 -10.68
N ILE A 23 -15.55 -2.36 -11.40
CA ILE A 23 -14.98 -2.60 -12.74
C ILE A 23 -15.47 -1.57 -13.78
N ASN A 24 -16.67 -1.01 -13.58
CA ASN A 24 -17.30 -0.07 -14.52
C ASN A 24 -17.27 1.39 -14.06
N SER A 25 -16.75 1.66 -12.87
CA SER A 25 -16.59 3.02 -12.43
C SER A 25 -15.38 3.61 -13.14
N ARG A 26 -15.59 4.61 -14.00
CA ARG A 26 -14.51 5.52 -14.43
C ARG A 26 -14.08 6.33 -13.21
N ARG A 27 -13.46 5.68 -12.20
CA ARG A 27 -12.92 6.37 -11.02
C ARG A 27 -11.83 7.30 -11.53
N LYS A 28 -12.24 8.54 -11.76
CA LYS A 28 -11.34 9.68 -11.71
C LYS A 28 -11.02 9.87 -10.23
N GLU A 29 -9.79 10.25 -9.88
CA GLU A 29 -9.54 10.80 -8.56
C GLU A 29 -10.56 11.92 -8.33
N VAL A 30 -11.53 11.69 -7.45
CA VAL A 30 -12.53 12.70 -7.12
C VAL A 30 -11.85 13.63 -6.14
N GLY A 31 -11.33 14.73 -6.67
CA GLY A 31 -10.64 15.76 -5.91
C GLY A 31 -9.12 15.68 -5.98
N ASN A 32 -8.49 16.85 -5.91
CA ASN A 32 -7.04 17.07 -5.79
C ASN A 32 -6.49 16.66 -4.41
N SER A 33 -7.12 15.71 -3.70
CA SER A 33 -6.58 15.24 -2.41
C SER A 33 -5.40 14.32 -2.68
N SER A 34 -4.28 14.91 -3.05
CA SER A 34 -2.98 14.25 -3.03
C SER A 34 -2.79 13.59 -1.67
N TRP A 35 -2.29 12.35 -1.67
CA TRP A 35 -1.87 11.68 -0.44
C TRP A 35 -0.93 12.61 0.31
N VAL A 36 -1.27 12.95 1.56
CA VAL A 36 -0.42 13.75 2.44
C VAL A 36 0.33 12.77 3.34
N GLU A 37 1.65 12.74 3.16
CA GLU A 37 2.52 11.93 3.98
C GLU A 37 2.46 12.39 5.44
N PRO A 38 2.36 11.47 6.42
CA PRO A 38 2.37 11.82 7.82
C PRO A 38 3.70 12.45 8.25
N SER A 39 3.66 13.48 9.08
CA SER A 39 4.87 14.08 9.66
C SER A 39 5.60 13.15 10.65
N VAL A 40 4.86 12.22 11.26
CA VAL A 40 5.39 11.24 12.20
C VAL A 40 5.08 9.84 11.68
N THR A 41 6.13 9.06 11.45
CA THR A 41 6.01 7.65 11.09
C THR A 41 5.40 6.86 12.25
N PRO A 42 4.28 6.15 12.06
CA PRO A 42 3.72 5.29 13.09
C PRO A 42 4.70 4.22 13.56
N THR A 43 4.80 4.03 14.87
CA THR A 43 5.74 3.08 15.50
C THR A 43 5.69 1.70 14.88
N CYS A 44 4.49 1.19 14.59
CA CYS A 44 4.30 -0.13 14.02
C CYS A 44 5.03 -0.35 12.69
N LEU A 45 5.15 0.68 11.85
CA LEU A 45 5.88 0.56 10.58
C LEU A 45 7.37 0.31 10.86
N THR A 46 7.94 1.07 11.79
CA THR A 46 9.36 0.96 12.13
C THR A 46 9.71 -0.29 12.93
N THR A 47 8.82 -0.81 13.78
CA THR A 47 9.19 -1.82 14.80
C THR A 47 8.57 -3.20 14.62
N SER A 48 7.40 -3.33 14.00
CA SER A 48 6.60 -4.57 14.09
C SER A 48 5.95 -5.03 12.80
N LEU A 49 5.72 -4.16 11.81
CA LEU A 49 4.99 -4.55 10.61
C LEU A 49 5.81 -5.51 9.74
N ILE A 50 5.34 -6.75 9.63
CA ILE A 50 5.99 -7.84 8.90
C ILE A 50 5.31 -8.06 7.54
N THR A 51 3.99 -7.93 7.48
CA THR A 51 3.22 -8.18 6.26
C THR A 51 2.27 -7.04 5.96
N PHE A 52 2.29 -6.59 4.71
CA PHE A 52 1.36 -5.62 4.17
C PHE A 52 0.56 -6.23 3.01
N GLU A 53 -0.75 -6.07 3.06
CA GLU A 53 -1.68 -6.59 2.06
C GLU A 53 -2.64 -5.50 1.59
N PHE A 54 -2.71 -5.30 0.27
CA PHE A 54 -3.67 -4.36 -0.34
C PHE A 54 -4.49 -5.09 -1.39
N LYS A 55 -5.78 -5.30 -1.10
CA LYS A 55 -6.77 -5.81 -2.04
C LYS A 55 -7.55 -4.69 -2.72
N GLY A 56 -7.58 -4.74 -4.05
CA GLY A 56 -8.40 -3.86 -4.88
C GLY A 56 -7.72 -2.56 -5.29
N ILE A 57 -6.39 -2.53 -5.37
CA ILE A 57 -5.64 -1.38 -5.92
C ILE A 57 -5.95 -1.23 -7.42
N GLN A 58 -6.06 0.00 -7.92
CA GLN A 58 -6.54 0.28 -9.29
C GLN A 58 -5.64 1.24 -10.08
N ASP A 59 -4.36 1.37 -9.71
CA ASP A 59 -3.40 2.30 -10.32
C ASP A 59 -3.78 3.78 -10.11
N ILE A 60 -4.40 4.08 -8.96
CA ILE A 60 -4.73 5.43 -8.52
C ILE A 60 -3.52 6.01 -7.76
N LYS A 61 -3.14 7.26 -8.03
CA LYS A 61 -1.92 7.88 -7.48
C LYS A 61 -1.92 7.84 -5.95
N THR A 62 -3.02 8.23 -5.32
CA THR A 62 -3.15 8.19 -3.85
C THR A 62 -2.95 6.78 -3.25
N GLU A 63 -3.43 5.72 -3.92
CA GLU A 63 -3.23 4.33 -3.47
C GLU A 63 -1.77 3.89 -3.62
N LEU A 64 -1.13 4.29 -4.73
CA LEU A 64 0.26 3.98 -5.02
C LEU A 64 1.20 4.70 -4.04
N ASP A 65 0.95 5.99 -3.77
CA ASP A 65 1.74 6.79 -2.84
C ASP A 65 1.57 6.28 -1.40
N PHE A 66 0.35 5.92 -1.00
CA PHE A 66 0.12 5.23 0.27
C PHE A 66 0.89 3.92 0.36
N THR A 67 0.85 3.09 -0.68
CA THR A 67 1.54 1.80 -0.72
C THR A 67 3.05 1.99 -0.60
N ARG A 68 3.61 2.95 -1.34
CA ARG A 68 5.03 3.33 -1.27
C ARG A 68 5.40 3.83 0.11
N TYR A 69 4.55 4.63 0.75
CA TYR A 69 4.78 5.11 2.11
C TYR A 69 4.92 3.94 3.10
N ILE A 70 3.96 3.01 3.13
CA ILE A 70 4.03 1.84 4.03
C ILE A 70 5.32 1.06 3.80
N VAL A 71 5.63 0.75 2.54
CA VAL A 71 6.81 -0.04 2.18
C VAL A 71 8.12 0.67 2.53
N SER A 72 8.23 1.96 2.22
CA SER A 72 9.43 2.77 2.46
C SER A 72 9.66 3.06 3.93
N HIS A 73 8.62 3.13 4.75
CA HIS A 73 8.72 3.43 6.18
C HIS A 73 8.74 2.20 7.06
N SER A 74 8.52 1.02 6.49
CA SER A 74 8.54 -0.22 7.25
C SER A 74 9.91 -0.88 7.20
N ASN A 75 10.53 -1.07 8.37
CA ASN A 75 11.90 -1.58 8.49
C ASN A 75 11.95 -3.10 8.60
N LYS A 76 10.90 -3.71 9.17
CA LYS A 76 10.77 -5.17 9.33
C LYS A 76 9.80 -5.81 8.34
N LEU A 77 9.41 -5.07 7.30
CA LEU A 77 8.46 -5.56 6.32
C LEU A 77 9.12 -6.62 5.45
N GLU A 78 8.64 -7.85 5.55
CA GLU A 78 9.15 -9.01 4.82
C GLU A 78 8.27 -9.33 3.60
N LYS A 79 6.96 -9.13 3.71
CA LYS A 79 5.98 -9.59 2.70
C LYS A 79 5.06 -8.47 2.28
N VAL A 80 4.96 -8.26 0.96
CA VAL A 80 4.00 -7.35 0.34
C VAL A 80 3.11 -8.13 -0.60
N LYS A 81 1.79 -8.05 -0.37
CA LYS A 81 0.76 -8.72 -1.17
C LYS A 81 -0.18 -7.69 -1.78
N ILE A 82 -0.16 -7.57 -3.09
CA ILE A 82 -1.00 -6.64 -3.85
C ILE A 82 -1.97 -7.45 -4.69
N PHE A 83 -3.27 -7.15 -4.56
CA PHE A 83 -4.30 -7.72 -5.41
C PHE A 83 -4.97 -6.60 -6.20
N THR A 84 -4.95 -6.72 -7.51
CA THR A 84 -5.41 -5.70 -8.46
C THR A 84 -6.26 -6.37 -9.55
N PRO A 85 -7.23 -5.66 -10.15
CA PRO A 85 -7.90 -6.17 -11.34
C PRO A 85 -6.89 -6.59 -12.42
N SER A 86 -7.17 -7.69 -13.11
CA SER A 86 -6.31 -8.24 -14.18
C SER A 86 -5.88 -7.19 -15.21
N LEU A 87 -6.83 -6.36 -15.67
CA LEU A 87 -6.62 -5.27 -16.64
C LEU A 87 -5.63 -4.19 -16.15
N LYS A 88 -5.41 -4.09 -14.85
CA LYS A 88 -4.55 -3.07 -14.20
C LYS A 88 -3.22 -3.63 -13.71
N LYS A 89 -3.05 -4.96 -13.62
CA LYS A 89 -1.86 -5.63 -13.07
C LYS A 89 -0.55 -5.06 -13.60
N ARG A 90 -0.40 -4.99 -14.93
CA ARG A 90 0.84 -4.49 -15.56
C ARG A 90 1.16 -3.04 -15.18
N ARG A 91 0.15 -2.17 -15.04
CA ARG A 91 0.36 -0.76 -14.69
C ARG A 91 0.73 -0.62 -13.23
N VAL A 92 -0.03 -1.26 -12.33
CA VAL A 92 0.24 -1.29 -10.89
C VAL A 92 1.64 -1.81 -10.60
N GLU A 93 2.03 -2.93 -11.20
CA GLU A 93 3.37 -3.51 -11.03
C GLU A 93 4.46 -2.53 -11.47
N LYS A 94 4.32 -1.93 -12.66
CA LYS A 94 5.26 -0.92 -13.16
C LYS A 94 5.34 0.30 -12.21
N SER A 95 4.20 0.77 -11.71
CA SER A 95 4.11 1.92 -10.81
C SER A 95 4.76 1.65 -9.45
N LEU A 96 4.57 0.46 -8.87
CA LEU A 96 5.12 0.10 -7.56
C LEU A 96 6.62 -0.22 -7.63
N ARG A 97 7.08 -0.95 -8.66
CA ARG A 97 8.50 -1.29 -8.82
C ARG A 97 9.39 -0.07 -9.06
N LYS A 98 8.87 0.97 -9.71
CA LYS A 98 9.61 2.23 -9.92
C LYS A 98 10.01 2.93 -8.61
N GLY A 99 9.26 2.73 -7.53
CA GLY A 99 9.49 3.38 -6.23
C GLY A 99 9.97 2.46 -5.12
N SER A 100 10.12 1.16 -5.38
CA SER A 100 10.35 0.16 -4.33
C SER A 100 11.57 -0.71 -4.65
N LYS A 101 12.70 -0.35 -4.08
CA LYS A 101 13.87 -1.21 -3.89
C LYS A 101 14.37 -1.08 -2.45
N LYS A 102 13.53 -1.45 -1.48
CA LYS A 102 14.01 -1.71 -0.11
C LYS A 102 14.54 -3.14 -0.05
N SER A 103 15.78 -3.31 0.39
CA SER A 103 16.44 -4.62 0.47
C SER A 103 15.80 -5.58 1.47
N SER A 104 15.01 -5.06 2.42
CA SER A 104 14.39 -5.84 3.49
C SER A 104 13.14 -6.62 3.06
N VAL A 105 12.52 -6.28 1.91
CA VAL A 105 11.30 -6.98 1.47
C VAL A 105 11.69 -8.25 0.73
N LEU A 106 11.44 -9.39 1.36
CA LEU A 106 11.79 -10.71 0.85
C LEU A 106 10.80 -11.18 -0.22
N VAL A 107 9.52 -10.82 -0.11
CA VAL A 107 8.46 -11.30 -1.01
C VAL A 107 7.59 -10.16 -1.50
N TRP A 108 7.45 -10.08 -2.83
CA TRP A 108 6.55 -9.18 -3.55
C TRP A 108 5.57 -9.96 -4.42
N ASP A 109 4.37 -10.18 -3.90
CA ASP A 109 3.31 -10.89 -4.60
C ASP A 109 2.32 -9.87 -5.21
N ILE A 110 2.31 -9.74 -6.53
CA ILE A 110 1.32 -8.92 -7.25
C ILE A 110 0.40 -9.85 -8.04
N ASN A 111 -0.78 -10.08 -7.48
CA ASN A 111 -1.77 -11.02 -7.98
C ASN A 111 -2.94 -10.29 -8.65
N SER A 112 -3.48 -10.92 -9.69
CA SER A 112 -4.74 -10.49 -10.30
C SER A 112 -5.92 -11.08 -9.53
N ILE A 113 -6.97 -10.28 -9.36
CA ILE A 113 -8.31 -10.72 -8.92
C ILE A 113 -9.36 -10.26 -9.92
#